data_AF-X8AP44-F1
#
_entry.id   AF-X8AP44-F1
#
_cell.length_a   1.000
_cell.length_b   1.000
_cell.length_c   1.000
_cell.angle_alpha   90.00
_cell.angle_beta   90.00
_cell.angle_gamma   90.00
#
_symmetry.space_group_name_H-M   'P 1'
#
loop_
_entity.id
_entity.type
_entity.pdbx_description
1 polymer ?
#
loop_
_entity_poly.entity_id
_entity_poly.type
_entity_poly.pdbx_seq_one_letter_code
_entity_poly.pdbx_strand_id
1 'polypeptide(L)' 'MKEATTMVVVGADVHKRTPTFVAVNEAGRKLGEKTDTAITAGTPRR' A
#
# COMPACT_ATOMS: atom_id res chain seq x y z
N MET A 1 -20.43 8.71 -19.51
CA MET A 1 -19.45 7.61 -19.41
C MET A 1 -18.70 7.86 -18.12
N LYS A 2 -18.83 6.99 -17.11
CA LYS A 2 -18.07 7.15 -15.86
C LYS A 2 -16.61 6.92 -16.21
N GLU A 3 -15.74 7.86 -15.89
CA GLU A 3 -14.30 7.72 -16.08
C GLU A 3 -13.90 6.37 -15.46
N ALA A 4 -13.49 5.41 -16.28
CA ALA A 4 -12.97 4.13 -15.80
C ALA A 4 -11.53 4.34 -15.32
N THR A 5 -11.31 5.39 -14.55
CA THR A 5 -10.10 5.55 -13.75
C THR A 5 -10.17 4.41 -12.78
N THR A 6 -9.30 3.43 -12.96
CA THR A 6 -9.22 2.28 -12.06
C THR A 6 -8.81 2.82 -10.70
N MET A 7 -9.79 3.19 -9.89
CA MET A 7 -9.55 3.77 -8.57
C MET A 7 -8.94 2.68 -7.70
N VAL A 8 -7.71 2.94 -7.26
CA VAL A 8 -6.96 2.04 -6.39
C VAL A 8 -6.67 2.76 -5.09
N VAL A 9 -7.14 2.18 -4.00
CA VAL A 9 -6.77 2.58 -2.64
C VAL A 9 -5.67 1.63 -2.18
N VAL A 10 -4.56 2.19 -1.70
CA VAL A 10 -3.44 1.42 -1.18
C VAL A 10 -3.41 1.54 0.34
N GLY A 11 -3.65 0.42 1.03
CA GLY A 11 -3.42 0.29 2.46
C GLY A 11 -1.96 -0.10 2.73
N ALA A 12 -1.37 0.43 3.79
CA ALA A 12 -0.01 0.12 4.21
C ALA A 12 0.03 -0.27 5.68
N ASP A 13 0.47 -1.51 5.95
CA ASP A 13 0.90 -1.96 7.26
C ASP A 13 2.42 -1.82 7.35
N VAL A 14 2.87 -0.73 7.97
CA VAL A 14 4.29 -0.35 8.04
C VAL A 14 4.98 -0.97 9.25
N HIS A 15 5.07 -2.30 9.24
CA HIS A 15 5.87 -3.03 10.22
C HIS A 15 7.37 -2.72 10.06
N LYS A 16 8.12 -2.69 11.17
CA LYS A 16 9.55 -2.26 11.21
C LYS A 16 10.51 -3.10 10.37
N ARG A 17 10.14 -4.34 10.04
CA ARG A 17 10.99 -5.29 9.32
C ARG A 17 10.42 -5.72 7.99
N THR A 18 9.09 -5.80 7.90
CA THR A 18 8.38 -6.40 6.78
C THR A 18 7.09 -5.63 6.51
N PRO A 19 7.15 -4.40 6.00
CA PRO A 19 5.96 -3.67 5.64
C PRO A 19 5.17 -4.41 4.55
N THR A 20 3.85 -4.38 4.66
CA THR A 20 2.92 -4.98 3.70
C THR A 20 2.01 -3.91 3.11
N PHE A 21 1.83 -3.95 1.80
CA PHE A 21 0.97 -3.05 1.04
C PHE A 21 -0.15 -3.85 0.39
N VAL A 22 -1.38 -3.37 0.50
CA VAL A 22 -2.56 -4.00 -0.10
C VAL A 22 -3.25 -2.99 -1.01
N ALA A 23 -3.46 -3.37 -2.27
CA ALA A 23 -4.22 -2.58 -3.22
C ALA A 23 -5.66 -3.09 -3.29
N VAL A 24 -6.63 -2.19 -3.16
CA VAL A 24 -8.07 -2.48 -3.31
C VAL A 24 -8.72 -1.50 -4.27
N ASN A 25 -9.82 -1.91 -4.90
CA ASN A 25 -10.64 -0.99 -5.70
C ASN A 25 -11.73 -0.30 -4.86
N GLU A 26 -12.51 0.58 -5.49
CA GLU A 26 -13.62 1.30 -4.84
C GLU A 26 -14.71 0.40 -4.24
N ALA A 27 -14.88 -0.82 -4.76
CA ALA A 27 -15.81 -1.82 -4.22
C ALA A 27 -15.23 -2.59 -3.02
N GLY A 28 -14.02 -2.24 -2.57
CA GLY A 28 -13.30 -2.95 -1.51
C GLY A 28 -12.69 -4.29 -1.96
N ARG A 29 -12.70 -4.59 -3.26
CA ARG A 29 -12.08 -5.82 -3.78
C ARG A 29 -10.57 -5.68 -3.81
N LYS A 30 -9.88 -6.63 -3.21
CA LYS A 30 -8.42 -6.75 -3.27
C LYS A 30 -7.95 -7.02 -4.69
N LEU A 31 -7.03 -6.16 -5.16
CA LEU A 31 -6.36 -6.23 -6.45
C LEU A 31 -4.99 -6.89 -6.32
N GLY A 32 -4.34 -6.74 -5.16
CA GLY A 32 -3.03 -7.35 -4.91
C GLY A 32 -2.51 -7.05 -3.51
N GLU A 33 -1.45 -7.74 -3.13
CA GLU A 33 -0.69 -7.48 -1.91
C GLU A 33 0.79 -7.70 -2.18
N LYS A 34 1.62 -6.90 -1.52
CA LYS A 34 3.07 -7.05 -1.53
C LYS A 34 3.62 -6.81 -0.14
N THR A 35 4.34 -7.79 0.39
CA THR A 35 5.23 -7.63 1.54
C THR A 35 6.64 -7.39 1.03
N ASP A 36 7.32 -6.39 1.57
CA ASP A 36 8.70 -6.08 1.24
C ASP A 36 9.58 -6.07 2.50
N THR A 37 10.91 -6.13 2.34
CA THR A 37 11.83 -6.00 3.48
C THR A 37 12.04 -4.52 3.78
N ALA A 38 11.96 -4.14 5.06
CA ALA A 38 12.14 -2.76 5.48
C ALA A 38 13.58 -2.29 5.22
N ILE A 39 13.75 -1.45 4.20
CA ILE A 39 14.97 -0.66 3.99
C ILE A 39 14.99 0.45 5.03
N THR A 40 15.72 0.23 6.12
CA THR A 40 15.79 1.21 7.20
C THR A 40 16.72 2.37 6.81
N ALA A 41 16.16 3.43 6.23
CA ALA A 41 16.61 4.79 6.49
C ALA A 41 15.56 5.40 7.43
N GLY A 42 15.73 5.17 8.75
CA GLY A 42 14.87 5.81 9.74
C GLY A 42 14.89 7.32 9.55
N THR A 43 13.73 7.97 9.61
CA THR A 43 13.56 9.42 9.54
C THR A 43 14.62 10.12 10.40
N PRO A 44 15.50 10.98 9.85
CA PRO A 44 16.39 11.77 10.68
C PRO A 44 15.53 12.69 11.54
N ARG A 45 15.65 12.54 12.86
CA ARG A 45 15.00 13.46 13.80
C ARG A 45 15.60 14.85 13.57
N ARG A 46 14.75 15.81 13.24
CA ARG A 46 15.05 17.23 13.46
C ARG A 46 14.87 17.56 14.93
#